data_AF-A0A3N5JTV7-F1
#
_entry.id   AF-A0A3N5JTV7-F1
#
_cell.length_a   1.000
_cell.length_b   1.000
_cell.length_c   1.000
_cell.angle_alpha   90.00
_cell.angle_beta   90.00
_cell.angle_gamma   90.00
#
_symmetry.space_group_name_H-M   'P 1'
#
loop_
_entity.id
_entity.type
_entity.pdbx_description
1 polymer ?
#
loop_
_entity_poly.entity_id
_entity_poly.type
_entity_poly.pdbx_seq_one_letter_code
_entity_poly.pdbx_strand_id
1 'polypeptide(L)'
;MTSASGLLWLLFAVNLFNYIDRQIPYAVFPALKAELALTDTELVLLASAFMWVYLSAAPVFGWLADRRSRPRLMGLGVGIWSAATALSGIIRSYGQLLFGRALVGVGEA
;
A
#
# COMPACT_ATOMS: atom_id res chain seq x y z
N MET A 1 -16.16 -3.42 -26.75
CA MET A 1 -16.18 -1.97 -26.48
C MET A 1 -16.23 -1.76 -24.97
N THR A 2 -15.07 -1.77 -24.29
CA THR A 2 -15.01 -1.27 -22.91
C THR A 2 -15.13 0.25 -23.00
N SER A 3 -16.26 0.83 -22.56
CA SER A 3 -16.45 2.28 -22.70
C SER A 3 -15.34 3.00 -21.93
N ALA A 4 -14.75 4.04 -22.54
CA ALA A 4 -13.69 4.83 -21.91
C ALA A 4 -14.10 5.33 -20.51
N SER A 5 -15.39 5.58 -20.31
CA SER A 5 -15.99 5.92 -19.01
C SER A 5 -15.86 4.81 -17.96
N GLY A 6 -16.04 3.54 -18.33
CA GLY A 6 -15.91 2.42 -17.39
C GLY A 6 -14.47 2.26 -16.88
N LEU A 7 -13.48 2.43 -17.75
CA LEU A 7 -12.07 2.41 -17.37
C LEU A 7 -11.71 3.60 -16.46
N LEU A 8 -12.23 4.79 -16.77
CA LEU A 8 -11.99 5.98 -15.95
C LEU A 8 -12.55 5.81 -14.54
N TRP A 9 -13.77 5.30 -14.40
CA TRP A 9 -14.35 5.01 -13.09
C TRP A 9 -13.59 3.95 -12.31
N LEU A 10 -13.09 2.91 -12.99
CA LEU A 10 -12.26 1.89 -12.37
C LEU A 10 -10.95 2.49 -11.83
N LEU A 11 -10.23 3.26 -12.65
CA LEU A 11 -8.97 3.90 -12.24
C LEU A 11 -9.20 4.93 -11.13
N PHE A 12 -10.31 5.67 -11.19
CA PHE A 12 -10.73 6.58 -10.12
C PHE A 12 -10.94 5.83 -8.81
N ALA A 13 -11.70 4.73 -8.82
CA ALA A 13 -11.94 3.93 -7.63
C ALA A 13 -10.64 3.36 -7.04
N VAL A 14 -9.77 2.79 -7.89
CA VAL A 14 -8.46 2.28 -7.46
C VAL A 14 -7.62 3.38 -6.82
N ASN A 15 -7.58 4.57 -7.42
CA ASN A 15 -6.83 5.70 -6.87
C ASN A 15 -7.45 6.23 -5.56
N LEU A 16 -8.77 6.23 -5.45
CA LEU A 16 -9.47 6.61 -4.23
C LEU A 16 -9.10 5.68 -3.07
N PHE A 17 -9.18 4.36 -3.29
CA PHE A 17 -8.76 3.38 -2.27
C PHE A 17 -7.29 3.53 -1.90
N ASN A 18 -6.42 3.83 -2.89
CA ASN A 18 -5.00 4.03 -2.65
C ASN A 18 -4.75 5.18 -1.67
N TYR A 19 -5.45 6.30 -1.86
CA TYR A 19 -5.36 7.43 -0.94
C TYR A 19 -5.93 7.13 0.45
N ILE A 20 -7.02 6.37 0.52
CA ILE A 20 -7.63 5.97 1.80
C ILE A 20 -6.64 5.09 2.59
N ASP A 21 -6.07 4.06 1.99
CA ASP A 21 -5.14 3.14 2.66
C ASP A 21 -3.89 3.85 3.18
N ARG A 22 -3.38 4.86 2.45
CA ARG A 22 -2.26 5.68 2.92
C ARG A 22 -2.58 6.49 4.18
N GLN A 23 -3.85 6.78 4.43
CA GLN A 23 -4.29 7.62 5.55
C GLN A 23 -4.80 6.83 6.77
N ILE A 24 -5.33 5.62 6.56
CA ILE A 24 -5.77 4.71 7.64
C ILE A 24 -4.76 4.57 8.79
N PRO A 25 -3.44 4.43 8.56
CA PRO A 25 -2.46 4.30 9.61
C PRO A 25 -2.57 5.37 10.70
N TYR A 26 -2.69 6.63 10.29
CA TYR A 26 -2.74 7.76 11.22
C TYR A 26 -3.98 7.74 12.10
N ALA A 27 -5.09 7.20 11.59
CA ALA A 27 -6.32 7.04 12.37
C ALA A 27 -6.17 5.97 13.48
N VAL A 28 -5.36 4.94 13.25
CA VAL A 28 -5.14 3.83 14.19
C VAL A 28 -3.92 3.99 15.09
N PHE A 29 -3.10 5.03 14.87
CA PHE A 29 -1.91 5.29 15.69
C PHE A 29 -2.17 5.34 17.19
N PRO A 30 -3.20 6.03 17.71
CA PRO A 30 -3.47 6.04 19.14
C PRO A 30 -3.74 4.64 19.72
N ALA A 31 -4.47 3.80 18.97
CA ALA A 31 -4.76 2.43 19.38
C ALA A 31 -3.50 1.55 19.34
N LEU A 32 -2.72 1.61 18.26
CA LEU A 32 -1.46 0.88 18.13
C LEU A 32 -0.45 1.28 19.22
N LYS A 33 -0.39 2.57 19.56
CA LYS A 33 0.49 3.09 20.62
C LYS A 33 0.16 2.47 21.97
N ALA A 34 -1.13 2.39 22.30
CA ALA A 34 -1.60 1.83 23.56
C ALA A 34 -1.44 0.31 23.62
N GLU A 35 -1.73 -0.40 22.53
CA GLU A 35 -1.71 -1.88 22.49
C GLU A 35 -0.29 -2.45 22.47
N LEU A 36 0.63 -1.82 21.73
CA LEU A 36 2.00 -2.31 21.54
C LEU A 36 3.05 -1.50 22.32
N ALA A 37 2.62 -0.56 23.16
CA ALA A 37 3.49 0.33 23.94
C ALA A 37 4.55 1.05 23.09
N LEU A 38 4.16 1.53 21.90
CA LEU A 38 5.06 2.13 20.92
C LEU A 38 5.39 3.59 21.24
N THR A 39 6.55 4.02 20.78
CA THR A 39 6.98 5.42 20.76
C THR A 39 6.44 6.15 19.53
N ASP A 40 6.38 7.49 19.59
CA ASP A 40 5.96 8.30 18.43
C ASP A 40 6.90 8.11 17.24
N THR A 41 8.19 7.90 17.51
CA THR A 41 9.20 7.61 16.48
C THR A 41 8.88 6.29 15.76
N GLU A 42 8.49 5.24 16.48
CA GLU A 42 8.14 3.95 15.88
C GLU A 42 6.88 4.02 15.01
N LEU A 43 5.88 4.82 15.41
CA LEU A 43 4.67 5.04 14.62
C LEU A 43 4.96 5.79 13.32
N VAL A 44 5.77 6.84 13.38
CA VAL A 44 6.19 7.60 12.19
C VAL A 44 7.09 6.74 11.30
N LEU A 45 7.95 5.91 11.88
CA LEU A 45 8.75 4.94 11.12
C LEU A 45 7.86 3.93 10.40
N LEU A 46 6.80 3.45 11.06
CA LEU A 46 5.84 2.52 10.47
C LEU A 46 5.10 3.13 9.28
N ALA A 47 4.68 4.40 9.35
CA ALA A 47 4.08 5.09 8.20
C ALA A 47 5.10 5.38 7.10
N SER A 48 6.32 5.79 7.43
CA SER A 48 7.35 6.12 6.44
C SER A 48 7.97 4.89 5.76
N ALA A 49 7.93 3.71 6.40
CA ALA A 49 8.41 2.46 5.80
C ALA A 49 7.75 2.16 4.45
N PHE A 50 6.44 2.41 4.35
CA PHE A 50 5.71 2.36 3.07
C PHE A 50 6.36 3.25 2.01
N MET A 51 6.64 4.51 2.34
CA MET A 51 7.19 5.50 1.40
C MET A 51 8.57 5.10 0.89
N TRP A 52 9.46 4.62 1.77
CA TRP A 52 10.80 4.18 1.40
C TRP A 52 10.77 3.00 0.43
N VAL A 53 9.91 2.02 0.71
CA VAL A 53 9.77 0.84 -0.15
C VAL A 53 9.13 1.22 -1.48
N TYR A 54 8.05 2.00 -1.45
CA TYR A 54 7.41 2.54 -2.66
C TYR A 54 8.41 3.27 -3.55
N LEU A 55 9.21 4.18 -2.98
CA LEU A 55 10.21 4.95 -3.74
C LEU A 55 11.26 4.04 -4.38
N SER A 56 11.70 2.99 -3.67
CA SER A 56 12.67 2.03 -4.21
C SER A 56 12.09 1.14 -5.30
N ALA A 57 10.80 0.80 -5.21
CA ALA A 57 10.10 -0.08 -6.12
C ALA A 57 9.61 0.63 -7.39
N ALA A 58 9.21 1.89 -7.27
CA ALA A 58 8.68 2.71 -8.37
C ALA A 58 9.55 2.74 -9.64
N PRO A 59 10.89 2.93 -9.60
CA PRO A 59 11.69 2.89 -10.82
C PRO A 59 11.73 1.50 -11.47
N VAL A 60 11.67 0.43 -10.68
CA VAL A 60 11.67 -0.95 -11.17
C VAL A 60 10.35 -1.25 -11.87
N PHE A 61 9.22 -0.94 -11.23
CA PHE A 61 7.90 -1.17 -11.81
C PHE A 61 7.61 -0.22 -12.97
N GLY A 62 8.10 1.02 -12.93
CA GLY A 62 8.05 1.96 -14.05
C GLY A 62 8.77 1.42 -15.28
N TRP A 63 10.01 0.96 -15.12
CA TRP A 63 10.76 0.31 -16.20
C TRP A 63 10.06 -0.96 -16.73
N LEU A 64 9.46 -1.75 -15.82
CA LEU A 64 8.75 -2.97 -16.20
C LEU A 64 7.45 -2.66 -16.96
N ALA A 65 6.74 -1.58 -16.58
CA ALA A 65 5.52 -1.10 -17.21
C ALA A 65 5.72 -0.59 -18.64
N ASP A 66 6.92 -0.14 -18.97
CA ASP A 66 7.27 0.23 -20.35
C ASP A 66 7.62 -0.97 -21.23
N ARG A 67 8.05 -2.09 -20.62
CA ARG A 67 8.45 -3.32 -21.35
C ARG A 67 7.40 -4.42 -21.36
N ARG A 68 6.39 -4.36 -20.49
CA ARG A 68 5.37 -5.41 -20.29
C ARG A 68 3.96 -4.82 -20.36
N SER A 69 2.96 -5.70 -20.29
CA SER A 69 1.55 -5.32 -20.32
C SER A 69 1.16 -4.53 -19.06
N ARG A 70 0.96 -3.21 -19.22
CA ARG A 70 0.55 -2.29 -18.14
C ARG A 70 -0.68 -2.77 -17.36
N PRO A 71 -1.78 -3.24 -17.99
CA PRO A 71 -2.95 -3.70 -17.23
C PRO A 71 -2.68 -4.93 -16.35
N ARG A 72 -1.80 -5.85 -16.78
CA ARG A 72 -1.45 -7.02 -15.96
C ARG A 72 -0.61 -6.62 -14.75
N LEU A 73 0.30 -5.67 -14.90
CA LEU A 73 1.10 -5.14 -13.81
C LEU A 73 0.23 -4.39 -12.79
N MET A 74 -0.69 -3.53 -13.27
CA MET A 74 -1.67 -2.87 -12.41
C MET A 74 -2.52 -3.88 -11.63
N GLY A 75 -3.01 -4.94 -12.30
CA GLY A 75 -3.77 -6.00 -11.64
C GLY A 75 -2.97 -6.77 -10.57
N LEU A 76 -1.68 -7.05 -10.84
CA LEU A 76 -0.78 -7.67 -9.86
C LEU A 76 -0.52 -6.76 -8.66
N GLY A 77 -0.24 -5.47 -8.89
CA GLY A 77 -0.02 -4.49 -7.83
C GLY A 77 -1.22 -4.36 -6.91
N VAL A 78 -2.42 -4.17 -7.48
CA VAL A 78 -3.69 -4.14 -6.72
C VAL A 78 -3.89 -5.44 -5.94
N GLY A 79 -3.59 -6.60 -6.53
CA GLY A 79 -3.68 -7.89 -5.84
C GLY A 79 -2.73 -8.01 -4.65
N ILE A 80 -1.46 -7.62 -4.83
CA ILE A 80 -0.43 -7.65 -3.78
C ILE A 80 -0.80 -6.71 -2.63
N TRP A 81 -1.13 -5.45 -2.96
CA TRP A 81 -1.53 -4.45 -1.98
C TRP A 81 -2.79 -4.88 -1.22
N SER A 82 -3.83 -5.36 -1.91
CA SER A 82 -5.07 -5.83 -1.26
C SER A 82 -4.82 -6.99 -0.32
N ALA A 83 -3.98 -7.95 -0.71
CA ALA A 83 -3.59 -9.07 0.15
C ALA A 83 -2.81 -8.60 1.38
N ALA A 84 -1.87 -7.66 1.20
CA ALA A 84 -1.10 -7.09 2.30
C ALA A 84 -2.00 -6.30 3.28
N THR A 85 -2.94 -5.51 2.78
CA THR A 85 -3.93 -4.80 3.61
C THR A 85 -4.81 -5.79 4.38
N ALA A 86 -5.31 -6.84 3.74
CA ALA A 86 -6.10 -7.87 4.42
C ALA A 86 -5.31 -8.59 5.53
N LEU A 87 -4.05 -8.95 5.25
CA LEU A 87 -3.16 -9.55 6.24
C LEU A 87 -2.86 -8.61 7.41
N SER A 88 -2.80 -7.30 7.16
CA SER A 88 -2.52 -6.31 8.20
C SER A 88 -3.54 -6.30 9.34
N GLY A 89 -4.78 -6.73 9.08
CA GLY A 89 -5.83 -6.84 10.11
C GLY A 89 -5.64 -7.99 11.12
N ILE A 90 -4.72 -8.93 10.86
CA ILE A 90 -4.46 -10.10 11.72
C ILE A 90 -3.15 -9.96 12.49
N ILE A 91 -2.37 -8.92 12.18
CA ILE A 91 -1.03 -8.71 12.70
C ILE A 91 -1.08 -8.25 14.17
N ARG A 92 -0.16 -8.79 14.99
CA ARG A 92 -0.10 -8.52 16.44
C ARG A 92 1.26 -8.04 16.94
N SER A 93 2.20 -7.73 16.05
CA SER A 93 3.53 -7.26 16.44
C SER A 93 4.03 -6.14 15.53
N TYR A 94 4.87 -5.27 16.08
CA TYR A 94 5.44 -4.13 15.35
C TYR A 94 6.20 -4.55 14.09
N GLY A 95 7.04 -5.59 14.17
CA GLY A 95 7.81 -6.08 13.02
C GLY A 95 6.92 -6.63 11.91
N GLN A 96 5.83 -7.32 12.26
CA GLN A 96 4.83 -7.75 11.29
C GLN A 96 4.12 -6.55 10.66
N LEU A 97 3.76 -5.52 11.44
CA LEU A 97 3.13 -4.30 10.90
C LEU A 97 4.06 -3.63 9.90
N LEU A 98 5.35 -3.53 10.22
CA LEU A 98 6.37 -2.94 9.36
C LEU A 98 6.53 -3.71 8.04
N PHE A 99 6.55 -5.03 8.12
CA PHE A 99 6.58 -5.90 6.94
C PHE A 99 5.30 -5.75 6.09
N GLY A 100 4.13 -5.70 6.71
CA GLY A 100 2.86 -5.43 6.04
C GLY A 100 2.91 -4.11 5.28
N ARG A 101 3.43 -3.03 5.90
CA ARG A 101 3.57 -1.73 5.24
C ARG A 101 4.57 -1.72 4.10
N ALA A 102 5.67 -2.44 4.23
CA ALA A 102 6.61 -2.65 3.14
C ALA A 102 5.93 -3.35 1.94
N LEU A 103 5.18 -4.42 2.19
CA LEU A 103 4.45 -5.14 1.12
C LEU A 103 3.41 -4.27 0.41
N VAL A 104 2.67 -3.45 1.16
CA VAL A 104 1.76 -2.44 0.59
C VAL A 104 2.54 -1.46 -0.31
N GLY A 105 3.71 -1.00 0.14
CA GLY A 105 4.60 -0.13 -0.63
C GLY A 105 5.06 -0.74 -1.96
N VAL A 106 5.33 -2.05 -1.98
CA VAL A 106 5.67 -2.77 -3.21
C VAL A 106 4.46 -2.88 -4.15
N GLY A 107 3.27 -3.17 -3.61
CA GLY A 107 2.06 -3.36 -4.41
C GLY A 107 1.52 -2.06 -5.04
N GLU A 108 1.74 -0.92 -4.40
CA GLU A 108 1.29 0.38 -4.90
C GLU A 108 2.26 1.05 -5.90
N ALA A 109 3.52 0.61 -5.96
CA ALA A 109 4.58 1.18 -6.78
C ALA A 109 4.47 0.85 -8.27
#